data_AF-A0A969MJY9-F1
#
_entry.id   AF-A0A969MJY9-F1
#
_cell.length_a   1.000
_cell.length_b   1.000
_cell.length_c   1.000
_cell.angle_alpha   90.00
_cell.angle_beta   90.00
_cell.angle_gamma   90.00
#
_symmetry.space_group_name_H-M   'P 1'
#
loop_
_entity.id
_entity.type
_entity.pdbx_description
1 polymer ?
#
loop_
_entity_poly.entity_id
_entity_poly.type
_entity_poly.pdbx_seq_one_letter_code
_entity_poly.pdbx_strand_id
1 'polypeptide(L)'
;MFRTSIQATERLEKDLPMRPGKVERREFEYIRDGTQTLIANFDVATGKIIEPNCGDSRTESDFLLNISRIIESDRHAKKWHLIMDCLNTHQSESLVRFLAQKEGLNIELGSRS
;
A
#
# COMPACT_ATOMS: atom_id res chain seq x y z
N MET A 1 14.39 -8.72 1.27
CA MET A 1 13.09 -9.19 0.75
C MET A 1 11.99 -8.37 1.41
N PHE A 2 11.50 -7.32 0.74
CA PHE A 2 10.34 -6.55 1.22
C PHE A 2 9.09 -7.41 0.97
N ARG A 3 8.38 -7.79 2.03
CA ARG A 3 7.13 -8.57 1.91
C ARG A 3 6.00 -7.59 1.65
N THR A 4 5.29 -7.78 0.54
CA THR A 4 4.20 -6.92 0.05
C THR A 4 2.84 -7.27 0.67
N SER A 5 2.76 -8.35 1.45
CA SER A 5 1.56 -8.72 2.21
C SER A 5 1.94 -9.30 3.58
N ILE A 6 1.19 -8.90 4.59
CA ILE A 6 1.24 -9.45 5.95
C ILE A 6 -0.17 -9.93 6.26
N GLN A 7 -0.34 -11.20 6.61
CA GLN A 7 -1.63 -11.73 7.04
C GLN A 7 -1.81 -11.47 8.53
N ALA A 8 -2.89 -10.77 8.89
CA ALA A 8 -3.38 -10.74 10.27
C ALA A 8 -4.18 -12.03 10.50
N THR A 9 -3.72 -12.88 11.40
CA THR A 9 -4.34 -14.19 11.69
C THR A 9 -4.90 -14.16 13.09
N GLU A 10 -6.21 -14.10 13.24
CA GLU A 10 -6.88 -14.33 14.51
C GLU A 10 -7.29 -15.82 14.63
N ARG A 11 -7.20 -16.37 15.84
CA ARG A 11 -7.60 -17.76 16.12
C ARG A 11 -9.08 -17.77 16.48
N LEU A 12 -9.85 -18.63 15.82
CA LEU A 12 -11.31 -18.66 15.94
C LEU A 12 -11.82 -19.29 17.26
N GLU A 13 -11.07 -20.18 17.89
CA GLU A 13 -11.55 -20.97 19.04
C GLU A 13 -10.71 -20.73 20.31
N LYS A 14 -11.37 -20.75 21.48
CA LYS A 14 -10.69 -20.86 22.78
C LYS A 14 -10.23 -22.32 22.95
N ASP A 15 -8.99 -22.51 23.38
CA ASP A 15 -8.42 -23.83 23.65
C ASP A 15 -9.36 -24.67 24.54
N LEU A 16 -9.83 -25.82 24.02
CA LEU A 16 -10.62 -26.77 24.79
C LEU A 16 -9.69 -27.60 25.69
N PRO A 17 -10.07 -27.90 26.94
CA PRO A 17 -9.25 -28.73 27.82
C PRO A 17 -9.10 -30.16 27.28
N MET A 18 -7.87 -30.66 27.29
CA MET A 18 -7.54 -32.03 26.89
C MET A 18 -8.37 -33.06 27.68
N ARG A 19 -8.90 -34.08 26.98
CA ARG A 19 -9.57 -35.24 27.58
C ARG A 19 -8.73 -36.50 27.35
N PRO A 20 -8.61 -37.41 28.34
CA PRO A 20 -7.87 -38.66 28.17
C PRO A 20 -8.44 -39.53 27.03
N GLY A 21 -7.59 -40.04 26.14
CA GLY A 21 -7.97 -40.98 25.08
C GLY A 21 -8.29 -40.37 23.70
N LYS A 22 -8.13 -39.06 23.51
CA LYS A 22 -8.21 -38.43 22.18
C LYS A 22 -6.89 -37.73 21.85
N VAL A 23 -6.33 -38.02 20.67
CA VAL A 23 -5.21 -37.24 20.10
C VAL A 23 -5.72 -35.82 19.83
N GLU A 24 -4.95 -34.81 20.25
CA GLU A 24 -5.24 -33.39 20.06
C GLU A 24 -5.55 -33.12 18.57
N ARG A 25 -6.79 -32.72 18.25
CA ARG A 25 -7.14 -32.20 16.93
C ARG A 25 -6.94 -30.69 16.97
N ARG A 26 -5.84 -30.20 16.38
CA ARG A 26 -5.72 -28.78 16.05
C ARG A 26 -6.64 -28.51 14.87
N GLU A 27 -7.74 -27.83 15.13
CA GLU A 27 -8.56 -27.19 14.11
C GLU A 27 -7.70 -26.09 13.46
N PHE A 28 -7.53 -26.15 12.13
CA PHE A 28 -6.73 -25.19 11.33
C PHE A 28 -7.62 -24.17 10.61
N GLU A 29 -8.87 -24.01 11.05
CA GLU A 29 -9.80 -23.05 10.44
C GLU A 29 -9.48 -21.63 10.92
N TYR A 30 -9.27 -20.74 9.95
CA TYR A 30 -9.00 -19.32 10.17
C TYR A 30 -10.10 -18.51 9.49
N ILE A 31 -10.67 -17.54 10.20
CA ILE A 31 -11.51 -16.51 9.58
C ILE A 31 -10.58 -15.47 8.96
N ARG A 32 -10.80 -15.18 7.67
CA ARG A 32 -10.13 -14.07 6.98
C ARG A 32 -11.13 -12.93 6.88
N ASP A 33 -10.90 -11.85 7.62
CA ASP A 33 -11.70 -10.61 7.53
C ASP A 33 -11.37 -9.77 6.28
N GLY A 34 -11.10 -10.45 5.15
CA GLY A 34 -10.69 -9.82 3.90
C GLY A 34 -9.21 -9.44 3.84
N THR A 35 -8.87 -8.51 2.97
CA THR A 35 -7.51 -8.01 2.79
C THR A 35 -7.59 -6.51 2.61
N GLN A 36 -6.76 -5.77 3.37
CA GLN A 36 -6.61 -4.33 3.21
C GLN A 36 -5.29 -4.01 2.53
N THR A 37 -5.28 -2.90 1.81
CA THR A 37 -4.13 -2.29 1.17
C THR A 37 -3.65 -1.12 2.01
N LEU A 38 -2.37 -1.11 2.34
CA LEU A 38 -1.68 0.03 2.93
C LEU A 38 -0.75 0.66 1.89
N ILE A 39 -0.90 1.96 1.68
CA ILE A 39 0.05 2.80 0.95
C ILE A 39 0.68 3.74 1.98
N ALA A 40 2.00 3.66 2.16
CA ALA A 40 2.71 4.43 3.17
C ALA A 40 3.94 5.11 2.55
N ASN A 41 4.09 6.40 2.83
CA ASN A 41 5.15 7.24 2.27
C ASN A 41 6.16 7.54 3.36
N PHE A 42 7.35 6.95 3.25
CA PHE A 42 8.39 7.05 4.27
C PHE A 42 9.38 8.16 3.92
N ASP A 43 9.43 9.19 4.76
CA ASP A 43 10.47 10.21 4.71
C ASP A 43 11.76 9.67 5.33
N VAL A 44 12.73 9.38 4.47
CA VAL A 44 14.03 8.82 4.86
C VAL A 44 14.85 9.75 5.73
N ALA A 45 14.66 11.08 5.64
CA ALA A 45 15.43 12.05 6.41
C ALA A 45 14.91 12.20 7.83
N THR A 46 13.58 12.17 8.01
CA THR A 46 12.94 12.35 9.33
C THR A 46 12.52 11.05 9.99
N GLY A 47 12.46 9.94 9.25
CA GLY A 47 11.97 8.65 9.71
C GLY A 47 10.45 8.58 9.91
N LYS A 48 9.71 9.55 9.36
CA LYS A 48 8.25 9.67 9.54
C LYS A 48 7.49 9.07 8.36
N ILE A 49 6.26 8.63 8.63
CA ILE A 49 5.30 8.28 7.60
C ILE A 49 4.42 9.51 7.31
N ILE A 50 4.31 9.88 6.04
CA ILE A 50 3.56 11.03 5.56
C ILE A 50 2.33 10.52 4.80
N GLU A 51 1.16 11.09 5.08
CA GLU A 51 -0.11 10.79 4.40
C GLU A 51 -0.37 9.29 4.15
N PRO A 52 -0.26 8.40 5.17
CA PRO A 52 -0.55 6.99 4.96
C PRO A 52 -2.02 6.77 4.63
N ASN A 53 -2.31 5.86 3.71
CA ASN A 53 -3.67 5.48 3.34
C ASN A 53 -3.89 3.98 3.50
N CYS A 54 -4.97 3.60 4.18
CA CYS A 54 -5.42 2.22 4.30
C CYS A 54 -6.81 2.10 3.66
N GLY A 55 -6.98 1.14 2.75
CA GLY A 55 -8.24 0.95 2.04
C GLY A 55 -8.38 -0.45 1.48
N ASP A 56 -9.50 -0.71 0.82
CA ASP A 56 -9.84 -2.07 0.35
C ASP A 56 -9.14 -2.45 -0.97
N SER A 57 -8.59 -1.46 -1.69
CA SER A 57 -8.00 -1.65 -3.02
C SER A 57 -6.63 -1.01 -3.19
N ARG A 58 -5.89 -1.50 -4.19
CA ARG A 58 -4.59 -0.99 -4.65
C ARG A 58 -4.65 -0.64 -6.14
N THR A 59 -5.52 0.28 -6.50
CA THR A 59 -5.69 0.72 -7.89
C THR A 59 -4.73 1.84 -8.27
N GLU A 60 -4.62 2.11 -9.57
CA GLU A 60 -3.94 3.28 -10.12
C GLU A 60 -4.53 4.59 -9.56
N SER A 61 -5.86 4.68 -9.43
CA SER A 61 -6.54 5.84 -8.85
C SER A 61 -6.22 6.03 -7.36
N ASP A 62 -6.19 4.95 -6.59
CA ASP A 62 -5.81 5.00 -5.16
C ASP A 62 -4.39 5.53 -4.99
N PHE A 63 -3.47 5.06 -5.84
CA PHE A 63 -2.09 5.49 -5.81
C PHE A 63 -1.92 6.95 -6.23
N LEU A 64 -2.58 7.37 -7.32
CA LEU A 64 -2.56 8.75 -7.77
C LEU A 64 -3.07 9.72 -6.70
N LEU A 65 -4.17 9.38 -6.03
CA LEU A 65 -4.73 10.17 -4.94
C LEU A 65 -3.77 10.26 -3.75
N ASN A 66 -3.07 9.18 -3.41
CA ASN A 66 -2.04 9.21 -2.37
C ASN A 66 -0.89 10.16 -2.75
N ILE A 67 -0.39 10.11 -4.00
CA ILE A 67 0.66 11.02 -4.46
C ILE A 67 0.21 12.48 -4.46
N SER A 68 -1.04 12.77 -4.86
CA SER A 68 -1.55 14.13 -4.82
C SER A 68 -1.60 14.68 -3.39
N ARG A 69 -2.04 13.86 -2.41
CA ARG A 69 -2.05 14.23 -0.99
C ARG A 69 -0.65 14.52 -0.45
N ILE A 70 0.35 13.71 -0.79
CA ILE A 70 1.76 13.97 -0.38
C ILE A 70 2.21 15.33 -0.90
N ILE A 71 2.02 15.61 -2.20
CA ILE A 71 2.46 16.88 -2.80
C ILE A 71 1.74 18.06 -2.17
N GLU A 72 0.46 17.91 -1.82
CA GLU A 72 -0.35 18.95 -1.17
C GLU A 72 -0.03 19.13 0.32
N SER A 73 0.54 18.11 0.98
CA SER A 73 0.88 18.13 2.41
C SER A 73 1.96 19.18 2.77
N ASP A 74 2.81 19.55 1.81
CA ASP A 74 3.80 20.61 1.98
C ASP A 74 3.88 21.49 0.72
N ARG A 75 3.22 22.66 0.79
CA ARG A 75 3.24 23.67 -0.29
C ARG A 75 4.57 24.42 -0.39
N HIS A 76 5.45 24.30 0.60
CA HIS A 76 6.77 24.94 0.62
C HIS A 76 7.87 24.01 0.12
N ALA A 77 7.59 22.71 -0.03
CA ALA A 77 8.51 21.76 -0.61
C ALA A 77 8.92 22.20 -2.03
N LYS A 78 10.23 22.43 -2.22
CA LYS A 78 10.78 22.82 -3.52
C LYS A 78 10.79 21.68 -4.53
N LYS A 79 10.91 20.44 -4.04
CA LYS A 79 11.03 19.24 -4.87
C LYS A 79 10.71 17.99 -4.06
N TRP A 80 10.01 17.05 -4.68
CA TRP A 80 9.79 15.71 -4.15
C TRP A 80 10.63 14.69 -4.92
N HIS A 81 11.32 13.81 -4.19
CA HIS A 81 12.03 12.68 -4.74
C HIS A 81 11.36 11.40 -4.27
N LEU A 82 10.55 10.78 -5.14
CA LEU A 82 9.83 9.55 -4.84
C LEU A 82 10.65 8.36 -5.35
N ILE A 83 11.01 7.44 -4.46
CA ILE A 83 11.69 6.18 -4.80
C ILE A 83 10.70 5.06 -4.54
N MET A 84 10.40 4.30 -5.60
CA MET A 84 9.38 3.26 -5.60
C MET A 84 9.90 2.05 -6.39
N ASP A 85 9.30 0.89 -6.17
CA ASP A 85 9.54 -0.26 -7.04
C ASP A 85 8.80 -0.10 -8.40
N CYS A 86 8.99 -1.05 -9.31
CA CYS A 86 8.40 -1.03 -10.66
C CYS A 86 6.98 -1.61 -10.71
N LEU A 87 6.17 -1.42 -9.67
CA LEU A 87 4.79 -1.89 -9.66
C LEU A 87 3.94 -1.13 -10.70
N ASN A 88 2.94 -1.80 -11.28
CA ASN A 88 2.11 -1.23 -12.35
C ASN A 88 1.41 0.09 -11.98
N THR A 89 1.10 0.28 -10.68
CA THR A 89 0.51 1.52 -10.15
C THR A 89 1.51 2.66 -10.03
N HIS A 90 2.81 2.37 -9.89
CA HIS A 90 3.88 3.37 -9.86
C HIS A 90 4.32 3.80 -11.26
N GLN A 91 4.01 2.99 -12.26
CA GLN A 91 4.31 3.23 -13.68
C GLN A 91 3.04 3.51 -14.49
N SER A 92 2.01 4.00 -13.81
CA SER A 92 0.69 4.19 -14.37
C SER A 92 0.64 5.39 -15.32
N GLU A 93 -0.19 5.31 -16.36
CA GLU A 93 -0.28 6.41 -17.33
C GLU A 93 -0.87 7.66 -16.66
N SER A 94 -1.88 7.50 -15.80
CA SER A 94 -2.48 8.62 -15.07
C SER A 94 -1.48 9.33 -14.18
N LEU A 95 -0.59 8.56 -13.52
CA LEU A 95 0.45 9.12 -12.66
C LEU A 95 1.48 9.91 -13.47
N VAL A 96 1.97 9.34 -14.58
CA VAL A 96 2.95 10.02 -15.45
C VAL A 96 2.37 11.31 -16.00
N ARG A 97 1.12 11.29 -16.49
CA ARG A 97 0.44 12.49 -17.00
C ARG A 97 0.24 13.54 -15.91
N PHE A 98 -0.19 13.13 -14.72
CA PHE A 98 -0.36 14.03 -13.59
C PHE A 98 0.95 14.73 -13.19
N LEU A 99 2.04 13.97 -13.07
CA LEU A 99 3.35 14.53 -12.72
C LEU A 99 3.91 15.44 -13.83
N ALA A 100 3.78 15.04 -15.10
CA ALA A 100 4.19 15.89 -16.22
C ALA A 100 3.45 17.23 -16.24
N GLN A 101 2.13 17.21 -15.95
CA GLN A 101 1.35 18.44 -15.83
C GLN A 101 1.81 19.30 -14.65
N LYS A 102 2.06 18.70 -13.48
CA LYS A 102 2.51 19.41 -12.27
C LYS A 102 3.90 20.03 -12.44
N GLU A 103 4.80 19.34 -13.13
CA GLU A 103 6.15 19.82 -13.44
C GLU A 103 6.18 20.77 -14.65
N GLY A 104 5.06 20.93 -15.37
CA GLY A 104 4.99 21.75 -16.58
C GLY A 104 5.83 21.21 -17.74
N LEU A 105 6.04 19.89 -17.79
CA LEU A 105 6.81 19.24 -18.84
C LEU A 105 6.01 19.21 -20.15
N ASN A 106 6.48 19.92 -21.16
CA ASN A 106 5.94 19.86 -22.52
C ASN A 106 6.62 18.74 -23.31
N ILE A 107 6.33 17.50 -22.93
CA ILE A 107 6.85 16.29 -23.57
C ILE A 107 5.70 15.49 -24.17
N GLU A 108 5.91 14.91 -25.34
CA GLU A 108 4.97 13.96 -25.93
C GLU A 108 5.03 12.66 -25.14
N LEU A 109 3.98 12.38 -24.37
CA LEU A 109 3.85 11.13 -23.61
C LEU A 109 3.21 10.07 -24.51
N GLY A 110 3.86 8.90 -24.61
CA GLY A 110 3.28 7.73 -25.26
C GLY A 110 2.03 7.21 -24.51
N SER A 111 1.21 6.41 -25.20
CA SER A 111 0.06 5.73 -24.60
C SER A 111 0.46 4.36 -24.06
N ARG A 112 -0.12 3.98 -22.91
CA ARG A 112 -0.02 2.63 -22.38
C ARG A 112 -1.14 1.78 -23.00
N SER A 113 -0.77 0.82 -23.85
CA SER A 113 -1.69 -0.16 -24.46
C SER A 113 -2.02 -1.32 -23.53
#